data_AF-A0A218QVN4-F1
#
_entry.id   AF-A0A218QVN4-F1
#
_cell.length_a   1.000
_cell.length_b   1.000
_cell.length_c   1.000
_cell.angle_alpha   90.00
_cell.angle_beta   90.00
_cell.angle_gamma   90.00
#
_symmetry.space_group_name_H-M   'P 1'
#
loop_
_entity.id
_entity.type
_entity.pdbx_description
1 polymer ?
#
loop_
_entity_poly.entity_id
_entity_poly.type
_entity_poly.pdbx_seq_one_letter_code
_entity_poly.pdbx_strand_id
1 'polypeptide(L)'
;MDRDPRINPNVLQAKFGNLPSNPTEQNRLWYKIYKKHELKKSVEDAHKKFLLTRDLASLSFLGFGVLGISGYLMFANFYTWMIYTSTLLVTFLITSQAARNYGIKLVSNVLAEESSI
;
A
#
# COMPACT_ATOMS: atom_id res chain seq x y z
N MET A 1 5.66 -9.72 7.66
CA MET A 1 5.59 -9.97 9.12
C MET A 1 6.98 -10.10 9.73
N ASP A 2 7.90 -10.78 9.06
CA ASP A 2 9.20 -11.22 9.62
C ASP A 2 10.26 -10.16 10.03
N ARG A 3 9.95 -8.85 10.06
CA ARG A 3 10.97 -7.81 10.29
C ARG A 3 10.55 -6.62 11.13
N ASP A 4 9.29 -6.53 11.59
CA ASP A 4 8.90 -5.44 12.48
C ASP A 4 9.07 -5.89 13.94
N PRO A 5 10.09 -5.40 14.68
CA PRO A 5 10.35 -5.83 16.05
C PRO A 5 9.23 -5.45 17.03
N ARG A 6 8.27 -4.60 16.60
CA ARG A 6 7.11 -4.20 17.41
C ARG A 6 5.99 -5.23 17.41
N ILE A 7 6.03 -6.22 16.52
CA ILE A 7 5.00 -7.26 16.43
C ILE A 7 5.46 -8.47 17.23
N ASN A 8 4.70 -8.84 18.26
CA ASN A 8 4.95 -10.07 19.02
C ASN A 8 4.05 -11.22 18.52
N PRO A 9 4.57 -12.18 17.73
CA PRO A 9 3.77 -13.26 17.17
C PRO A 9 3.26 -14.23 18.23
N ASN A 10 3.99 -14.43 19.33
CA ASN A 10 3.58 -15.32 20.42
C ASN A 10 2.32 -14.79 21.12
N VAL A 11 2.23 -13.46 21.31
CA VAL A 11 1.04 -12.81 21.88
C VAL A 11 -0.17 -12.96 20.95
N LEU A 12 0.04 -12.78 19.65
CA LEU A 12 -1.03 -12.95 18.66
C LEU A 12 -1.52 -14.39 18.62
N GLN A 13 -0.62 -15.36 18.67
CA GLN A 13 -0.97 -16.78 18.69
C GLN A 13 -1.69 -17.17 19.99
N ALA A 14 -1.26 -16.65 21.14
CA ALA A 14 -1.95 -16.87 22.40
C ALA A 14 -3.39 -16.30 22.41
N LYS A 15 -3.60 -15.14 21.77
CA LYS A 15 -4.92 -14.49 21.68
C LYS A 15 -5.87 -15.13 20.68
N PHE A 16 -5.37 -15.55 19.52
CA PHE A 16 -6.20 -16.00 18.39
C PHE A 16 -6.08 -17.49 18.09
N GLY A 17 -5.22 -18.23 18.81
CA GLY A 17 -4.95 -19.64 18.57
C GLY A 17 -4.16 -19.85 17.28
N ASN A 18 -4.54 -20.86 16.49
CA ASN A 18 -3.90 -21.13 15.21
C ASN A 18 -4.22 -20.00 14.21
N LEU A 19 -3.17 -19.27 13.80
CA LEU A 19 -3.31 -18.22 12.81
C LEU A 19 -3.67 -18.82 11.43
N PRO A 20 -4.64 -18.22 10.71
CA PRO A 20 -5.07 -18.74 9.42
C PRO A 20 -3.93 -18.68 8.39
N SER A 21 -3.82 -19.71 7.56
CA SER A 21 -2.90 -19.74 6.40
C SER A 21 -3.59 -19.35 5.09
N ASN A 22 -4.92 -19.43 5.03
CA ASN A 22 -5.70 -19.03 3.87
C ASN A 22 -5.76 -17.50 3.76
N PRO A 23 -5.47 -16.89 2.59
CA PRO A 23 -5.48 -15.43 2.42
C PRO A 23 -6.80 -14.74 2.79
N THR A 24 -7.94 -15.38 2.47
CA THR A 24 -9.27 -14.84 2.78
C THR A 24 -9.51 -14.80 4.28
N GLU A 25 -9.18 -15.88 4.98
CA GLU A 25 -9.30 -15.96 6.44
C GLU A 25 -8.30 -15.04 7.16
N GLN A 26 -7.09 -14.89 6.62
CA GLN A 26 -6.11 -13.90 7.11
C GLN A 26 -6.66 -12.49 7.00
N ASN A 27 -7.20 -12.10 5.85
CA ASN A 27 -7.78 -10.77 5.66
C ASN A 27 -8.99 -10.55 6.58
N ARG A 28 -9.85 -11.58 6.77
CA ARG A 28 -11.00 -11.51 7.66
C ARG A 28 -10.58 -11.29 9.12
N LEU A 29 -9.60 -12.06 9.60
CA LEU A 29 -9.06 -11.90 10.95
C LEU A 29 -8.38 -10.54 11.11
N TRP A 30 -7.52 -10.16 10.17
CA TRP A 30 -6.84 -8.87 10.17
C TRP A 30 -7.82 -7.70 10.20
N TYR A 31 -8.89 -7.74 9.40
CA TYR A 31 -9.91 -6.69 9.37
C TYR A 31 -10.64 -6.56 10.71
N LYS A 32 -10.92 -7.67 11.38
CA LYS A 32 -11.51 -7.68 12.73
C LYS A 32 -10.57 -7.01 13.75
N ILE A 33 -9.26 -7.19 13.63
CA ILE A 33 -8.26 -6.54 14.50
C ILE A 33 -8.14 -5.06 14.15
N TYR A 34 -8.03 -4.72 12.86
CA TYR A 34 -8.00 -3.34 12.37
C TYR A 34 -9.16 -2.52 12.92
N LYS A 35 -10.38 -3.05 12.89
CA LYS A 35 -11.57 -2.36 13.41
C LYS A 35 -11.51 -2.02 14.90
N LYS A 36 -10.74 -2.75 15.71
CA LYS A 36 -10.53 -2.40 17.12
C LYS A 36 -9.55 -1.24 17.31
N HIS A 37 -8.61 -1.07 16.37
CA HIS A 37 -7.49 -0.13 16.48
C HIS A 37 -7.52 0.98 15.43
N GLU A 38 -8.61 1.14 14.68
CA GLU A 38 -8.68 2.08 13.55
C GLU A 38 -8.45 3.54 13.96
N LEU A 39 -8.78 3.91 15.21
CA LEU A 39 -8.59 5.25 15.76
C LEU A 39 -7.21 5.47 16.39
N LYS A 40 -6.34 4.45 16.44
CA LYS A 40 -4.96 4.63 16.89
C LYS A 40 -4.23 5.48 15.86
N LYS A 41 -3.56 6.55 16.31
CA LYS A 41 -2.86 7.50 15.43
C LYS A 41 -1.89 6.81 14.45
N SER A 42 -1.20 5.76 14.91
CA SER A 42 -0.28 4.95 14.10
C SER A 42 -0.98 4.21 12.94
N VAL A 43 -2.19 3.71 13.19
CA VAL A 43 -3.04 3.00 12.21
C VAL A 43 -3.70 3.99 11.26
N GLU A 44 -4.29 5.06 11.81
CA GLU A 44 -4.98 6.09 11.03
C GLU A 44 -4.03 6.79 10.02
N ASP A 45 -2.84 7.18 10.45
CA ASP A 45 -1.83 7.80 9.57
C ASP A 45 -1.40 6.84 8.44
N ALA A 46 -1.13 5.58 8.79
CA ALA A 46 -0.78 4.56 7.80
C ALA A 46 -1.93 4.29 6.82
N HIS A 47 -3.17 4.31 7.29
CA HIS A 47 -4.36 4.11 6.46
C HIS A 47 -4.54 5.27 5.47
N LYS A 48 -4.47 6.52 5.94
CA LYS A 48 -4.55 7.72 5.08
C LYS A 48 -3.46 7.73 4.02
N LYS A 49 -2.20 7.43 4.39
CA LYS A 49 -1.08 7.37 3.45
C LYS A 49 -1.25 6.25 2.43
N PHE A 50 -1.75 5.10 2.85
CA PHE A 50 -2.07 4.00 1.94
C PHE A 50 -3.14 4.41 0.92
N LEU A 51 -4.26 4.99 1.38
CA LEU A 51 -5.32 5.46 0.47
C LEU A 51 -4.80 6.51 -0.51
N LEU A 52 -4.08 7.52 -0.02
CA LEU A 52 -3.50 8.57 -0.84
C LEU A 52 -2.57 8.02 -1.92
N THR A 53 -1.63 7.15 -1.54
CA THR A 53 -0.64 6.61 -2.48
C THR A 53 -1.24 5.62 -3.46
N ARG A 54 -2.25 4.84 -3.05
CA ARG A 54 -3.03 3.98 -3.96
C ARG A 54 -3.76 4.82 -5.00
N ASP A 55 -4.44 5.88 -4.58
CA ASP A 55 -5.21 6.72 -5.49
C ASP A 55 -4.27 7.50 -6.43
N LEU A 56 -3.11 7.95 -5.93
CA LEU A 56 -2.06 8.56 -6.75
C LEU A 56 -1.45 7.57 -7.76
N ALA A 57 -1.25 6.30 -7.38
CA ALA A 57 -0.79 5.26 -8.30
C ALA A 57 -1.82 5.01 -9.42
N SER A 58 -3.10 4.92 -9.07
CA SER A 58 -4.19 4.80 -10.06
C SER A 58 -4.23 6.00 -11.00
N LEU A 59 -4.12 7.22 -10.47
CA LEU A 59 -4.11 8.43 -11.29
C LEU A 59 -2.85 8.50 -12.18
N SER A 60 -1.69 8.11 -11.66
CA SER A 60 -0.45 8.07 -12.43
C SER A 60 -0.51 7.02 -13.54
N PHE A 61 -1.16 5.88 -13.32
CA PHE A 61 -1.39 4.87 -14.34
C PHE A 61 -2.31 5.38 -15.45
N LEU A 62 -3.43 6.01 -15.07
CA LEU A 62 -4.34 6.65 -16.03
C LEU A 62 -3.62 7.77 -16.80
N GLY A 63 -2.83 8.58 -16.11
CA GLY A 63 -2.00 9.62 -16.71
C GLY A 63 -0.99 9.06 -17.70
N PHE A 64 -0.28 8.00 -17.34
CA PHE A 64 0.63 7.29 -18.26
C PHE A 64 -0.08 6.82 -19.53
N GLY A 65 -1.26 6.22 -19.41
CA GLY A 65 -2.05 5.80 -20.57
C GLY A 65 -2.55 6.99 -21.40
N VAL A 66 -3.38 7.84 -20.80
CA VAL A 66 -4.06 8.93 -21.51
C VAL A 66 -3.07 9.97 -22.02
N LEU A 67 -2.18 10.47 -21.15
CA LEU A 67 -1.22 11.50 -21.52
C LEU A 67 -0.05 10.94 -22.34
N GLY A 68 0.33 9.68 -22.15
CA GLY A 68 1.34 9.03 -22.99
C GLY A 68 0.86 8.87 -24.43
N ILE A 69 -0.39 8.44 -24.63
CA ILE A 69 -1.01 8.35 -25.96
C ILE A 69 -1.20 9.74 -26.56
N SER A 70 -1.72 10.72 -25.81
CA SER A 70 -1.89 12.07 -26.34
C SER A 70 -0.55 12.72 -26.70
N GLY A 71 0.49 12.47 -25.89
CA GLY A 71 1.84 12.94 -26.16
C GLY A 71 2.38 12.43 -27.49
N TYR A 72 2.08 11.17 -27.86
CA TYR A 72 2.53 10.61 -29.15
C TYR A 72 1.93 11.36 -30.34
N LEU A 73 0.68 11.82 -30.21
CA LEU A 73 -0.03 12.56 -31.25
C LEU A 73 0.39 14.03 -31.32
N MET A 74 0.81 14.62 -30.18
CA MET A 74 1.10 16.06 -30.07
C MET A 74 2.58 16.41 -30.28
N PHE A 75 3.51 15.54 -29.87
CA PHE A 75 4.93 15.84 -30.01
C PHE A 75 5.44 15.50 -31.42
N ALA A 76 6.09 16.47 -32.06
CA ALA A 76 6.72 16.26 -33.36
C ALA A 76 7.99 15.37 -33.28
N ASN A 77 8.63 15.29 -32.11
CA ASN A 77 9.87 14.54 -31.90
C ASN A 77 9.62 13.30 -31.03
N PHE A 78 9.91 12.13 -31.60
CA PHE A 78 9.81 10.83 -30.93
C PHE A 78 10.66 10.74 -29.65
N TYR A 79 11.87 11.32 -29.63
CA TYR A 79 12.73 11.31 -28.46
C TYR A 79 12.11 12.10 -27.29
N THR A 80 11.51 13.25 -27.56
CA THR A 80 10.82 14.06 -26.54
C THR A 80 9.63 13.30 -25.97
N TRP A 81 8.82 12.68 -26.83
CA TRP A 81 7.71 11.83 -26.41
C TRP A 81 8.17 10.65 -25.54
N MET A 82 9.27 9.99 -25.93
CA MET A 82 9.80 8.85 -25.20
C MET A 82 10.26 9.23 -23.79
N ILE A 83 10.98 10.35 -23.64
CA ILE A 83 11.40 10.86 -22.33
C ILE A 83 10.19 11.24 -21.47
N TYR A 84 9.22 11.94 -22.05
CA TYR A 84 7.99 12.34 -21.37
C TYR A 84 7.20 11.12 -20.86
N THR A 85 6.92 10.16 -21.74
CA THR A 85 6.15 8.95 -21.42
C THR A 85 6.90 8.06 -20.43
N SER A 86 8.24 7.97 -20.53
CA SER A 86 9.07 7.27 -19.54
C SER A 86 8.99 7.92 -18.16
N THR A 87 8.92 9.25 -18.09
CA THR A 87 8.77 9.97 -16.82
C THR A 87 7.42 9.67 -16.16
N LEU A 88 6.34 9.60 -16.94
CA LEU A 88 5.02 9.17 -16.44
C LEU A 88 5.06 7.73 -15.93
N LEU A 89 5.72 6.83 -16.66
CA LEU A 89 5.87 5.43 -16.23
C LEU A 89 6.64 5.33 -14.91
N VAL A 90 7.78 6.02 -14.79
CA VAL A 90 8.57 6.05 -13.55
C VAL A 90 7.74 6.60 -12.39
N THR A 91 6.93 7.63 -12.62
CA THR A 91 6.03 8.20 -11.60
C THR A 91 5.00 7.18 -11.13
N PHE A 92 4.39 6.43 -12.04
CA PHE A 92 3.52 5.31 -11.70
C PHE A 92 4.23 4.22 -10.88
N LEU A 93 5.45 3.83 -11.25
CA LEU A 93 6.21 2.82 -10.52
C LEU A 93 6.55 3.26 -9.10
N ILE A 94 7.00 4.50 -8.92
CA ILE A 94 7.31 5.08 -7.59
C ILE A 94 6.06 5.10 -6.71
N THR A 95 4.94 5.59 -7.24
CA THR A 95 3.69 5.72 -6.48
C THR A 95 3.06 4.36 -6.16
N SER A 96 3.14 3.40 -7.10
CA SER A 96 2.72 2.01 -6.88
C SER A 96 3.54 1.33 -5.79
N GLN A 97 4.87 1.53 -5.80
CA GLN A 97 5.73 1.00 -4.74
C GLN A 97 5.44 1.66 -3.39
N ALA A 98 5.20 2.97 -3.36
CA ALA A 98 4.79 3.67 -2.15
C ALA A 98 3.48 3.10 -1.58
N ALA A 99 2.48 2.84 -2.42
CA ALA A 99 1.22 2.21 -2.01
C ALA A 99 1.43 0.83 -1.38
N ARG A 100 2.28 -0.02 -1.97
CA ARG A 100 2.64 -1.32 -1.39
C ARG A 100 3.32 -1.16 -0.03
N ASN A 101 4.28 -0.24 0.09
CA ASN A 101 5.00 0.00 1.33
C ASN A 101 4.06 0.49 2.45
N TYR A 102 3.17 1.44 2.16
CA TYR A 102 2.19 1.92 3.14
C TYR A 102 1.13 0.87 3.48
N GLY A 103 0.75 0.00 2.54
CA GLY A 103 -0.12 -1.15 2.82
C GLY A 103 0.51 -2.11 3.82
N ILE A 104 1.79 -2.47 3.63
CA ILE A 104 2.54 -3.30 4.58
C ILE A 104 2.65 -2.61 5.95
N LYS A 105 2.91 -1.30 5.97
CA LYS A 105 3.00 -0.51 7.20
C LYS A 105 1.68 -0.45 7.95
N LEU A 106 0.56 -0.33 7.24
CA LEU A 106 -0.78 -0.38 7.82
C LEU A 106 -1.02 -1.73 8.51
N VAL A 107 -0.77 -2.84 7.81
CA VAL A 107 -0.91 -4.19 8.40
C VAL A 107 -0.03 -4.35 9.63
N SER A 108 1.23 -3.92 9.53
CA SER A 108 2.21 -4.06 10.60
C SER A 108 1.84 -3.22 11.83
N ASN A 109 1.37 -1.99 11.64
CA ASN A 109 0.92 -1.13 12.74
C ASN A 109 -0.32 -1.71 13.44
N VAL A 110 -1.29 -2.25 12.70
CA VAL A 110 -2.47 -2.91 13.30
C VAL A 110 -2.07 -4.09 14.17
N LEU A 111 -1.16 -4.93 13.68
CA LEU A 111 -0.68 -6.08 14.43
C LEU A 111 0.19 -5.67 15.62
N ALA A 112 0.98 -4.61 15.48
CA ALA A 112 1.77 -4.05 16.57
C ALA A 112 0.88 -3.57 17.72
N GLU A 113 -0.17 -2.77 17.43
CA GLU A 113 -1.12 -2.29 18.46
C GLU A 113 -1.90 -3.42 19.16
N GLU A 114 -2.19 -4.52 18.46
CA GLU A 114 -2.83 -5.68 19.07
C GLU A 114 -1.86 -6.51 19.91
N SER A 115 -0.57 -6.54 19.55
CA SER A 115 0.47 -7.30 20.24
C SER A 115 1.20 -6.51 21.33
N SER A 116 1.05 -5.19 21.37
CA SER A 116 1.52 -4.35 22.47
C SER A 116 0.62 -4.57 23.68
N ILE A 117 1.11 -5.40 24.61
CA ILE A 117 0.60 -5.54 25.97
C ILE A 117 1.19 -4.42 26.81
#